data_AF-A0A3N5TJ60-F1
#
_entry.id   AF-A0A3N5TJ60-F1
#
_cell.length_a   1.000
_cell.length_b   1.000
_cell.length_c   1.000
_cell.angle_alpha   90.00
_cell.angle_beta   90.00
_cell.angle_gamma   90.00
#
_symmetry.space_group_name_H-M   'P 1'
#
loop_
_entity.id
_entity.type
_entity.pdbx_description
1 polymer ?
#
loop_
_entity_poly.entity_id
_entity_poly.type
_entity_poly.pdbx_seq_one_letter_code
_entity_poly.pdbx_strand_id
1 'polypeptide(L)'
;MKTCPYCAYENREGVYFCEECGHPFLGSTGSLATTRLSQDERSEVQGRVTWGTARFNRDASIVIRVRDFTEPVNVRSKDEILLGRSDVPSSGGVDLDMGPFGAAEQGVSRRHAI
;
A
#
# COMPACT_ATOMS: atom_id res chain seq x y z
N MET A 1 -27.10 -4.45 -0.63
CA MET A 1 -25.79 -5.11 -0.42
C MET A 1 -25.38 -5.83 -1.69
N LYS A 2 -24.09 -5.97 -1.98
CA LYS A 2 -23.56 -6.58 -3.21
C LYS A 2 -22.59 -7.72 -2.90
N THR A 3 -22.93 -8.93 -3.31
CA THR A 3 -22.09 -10.12 -3.13
C THR A 3 -20.94 -10.15 -4.14
N CYS A 4 -19.73 -10.42 -3.67
CA CYS A 4 -18.58 -10.60 -4.55
C CYS A 4 -18.66 -11.93 -5.31
N PRO A 5 -18.59 -11.96 -6.66
CA PRO A 5 -18.61 -13.21 -7.41
C PRO A 5 -17.34 -14.05 -7.27
N TYR A 6 -16.28 -13.52 -6.65
CA TYR A 6 -14.99 -14.20 -6.49
C TYR A 6 -14.77 -14.81 -5.11
N CYS A 7 -15.24 -14.17 -4.04
CA CYS A 7 -15.06 -14.65 -2.67
C CYS A 7 -16.37 -14.78 -1.86
N ALA A 8 -17.51 -14.51 -2.48
CA ALA A 8 -18.84 -14.53 -1.85
C ALA A 8 -19.06 -13.56 -0.68
N TYR A 9 -18.10 -12.66 -0.38
CA TYR A 9 -18.28 -11.65 0.65
C TYR A 9 -19.41 -10.66 0.32
N GLU A 10 -20.19 -10.27 1.32
CA GLU A 10 -21.26 -9.29 1.19
C GLU A 10 -20.73 -7.87 1.40
N ASN A 11 -20.63 -7.11 0.30
CA ASN A 11 -20.07 -5.77 0.30
C ASN A 11 -21.16 -4.71 0.36
N ARG A 12 -20.80 -3.52 0.85
CA ARG A 12 -21.68 -2.35 0.83
C ARG A 12 -22.04 -1.94 -0.60
N GLU A 13 -23.23 -1.38 -0.79
CA GLU A 13 -23.58 -0.83 -2.11
C GLU A 13 -22.70 0.39 -2.44
N GLY A 14 -22.39 0.56 -3.73
CA GLY A 14 -21.51 1.65 -4.18
C GLY A 14 -20.02 1.34 -4.15
N VAL A 15 -19.58 0.19 -3.60
CA VAL A 15 -18.15 -0.17 -3.65
C VAL A 15 -17.73 -0.63 -5.05
N TYR A 16 -16.56 -0.17 -5.48
CA TYR A 16 -15.97 -0.49 -6.79
C TYR A 16 -15.09 -1.75 -6.77
N PHE A 17 -14.62 -2.14 -5.59
CA PHE A 17 -13.78 -3.32 -5.34
C PHE A 17 -14.35 -4.10 -4.15
N CYS A 18 -14.14 -5.41 -4.12
CA CYS A 18 -14.53 -6.22 -2.98
C CYS A 18 -13.70 -5.86 -1.73
N GLU A 19 -14.33 -5.62 -0.60
CA GLU A 19 -13.72 -5.21 0.67
C GLU A 19 -12.87 -6.33 1.29
N GLU A 20 -13.16 -7.60 0.97
CA GLU A 20 -12.33 -8.75 1.38
C GLU A 20 -11.24 -9.08 0.36
N CYS A 21 -11.61 -9.55 -0.84
CA CYS A 21 -10.63 -10.10 -1.79
C CYS A 21 -10.01 -9.07 -2.75
N GLY A 22 -10.59 -7.87 -2.85
CA GLY A 22 -10.12 -6.80 -3.73
C GLY A 22 -10.33 -6.95 -5.20
N HIS A 23 -11.11 -7.94 -5.62
CA HIS A 23 -11.50 -8.05 -7.01
C HIS A 23 -12.37 -6.86 -7.45
N PRO A 24 -12.06 -6.22 -8.59
CA PRO A 24 -12.89 -5.14 -9.12
C PRO A 24 -14.26 -5.66 -9.55
N PHE A 25 -15.31 -4.89 -9.27
CA PHE A 25 -16.60 -5.16 -9.87
C PHE A 25 -16.66 -4.66 -11.32
N LEU A 26 -17.45 -5.35 -12.17
CA LEU A 26 -17.60 -5.00 -13.58
C LEU A 26 -17.92 -3.51 -13.76
N GLY A 27 -17.10 -2.78 -14.53
CA GLY A 27 -17.25 -1.34 -14.80
C GLY A 27 -16.37 -0.39 -13.96
N SER A 28 -15.58 -0.88 -12.99
CA SER A 28 -14.70 -0.02 -12.16
C SER A 28 -13.32 0.30 -12.78
N THR A 29 -13.04 -0.18 -13.99
CA THR A 29 -11.70 -0.16 -14.60
C THR A 29 -11.24 1.21 -15.13
N GLY A 30 -12.11 2.22 -15.17
CA GLY A 30 -11.88 3.44 -15.95
C GLY A 30 -11.21 4.62 -15.23
N SER A 31 -11.31 4.75 -13.90
CA SER A 31 -10.98 6.02 -13.23
C SER A 31 -10.35 5.94 -11.83
N LEU A 32 -10.23 4.74 -11.25
CA LEU A 32 -9.77 4.57 -9.85
C LEU A 32 -8.53 3.67 -9.74
N ALA A 33 -7.82 3.45 -10.85
CA ALA A 33 -6.57 2.71 -10.82
C ALA A 33 -5.47 3.60 -10.24
N THR A 34 -4.64 3.02 -9.38
CA THR A 34 -3.37 3.64 -8.99
C THR A 34 -2.52 3.85 -10.23
N THR A 35 -2.21 5.12 -10.52
CA THR A 35 -1.32 5.47 -11.63
C THR A 35 0.05 4.85 -11.37
N ARG A 36 0.52 4.02 -12.30
CA ARG A 36 1.91 3.56 -12.25
C ARG A 36 2.83 4.74 -12.55
N LEU A 37 3.82 4.94 -11.69
CA LEU A 37 4.91 5.88 -11.96
C LEU A 37 5.59 5.52 -13.28
N SER A 38 5.88 6.54 -14.08
CA SER A 38 6.61 6.39 -15.34
C SER A 38 8.06 5.96 -15.09
N GLN A 39 8.72 5.46 -16.15
CA GLN A 39 10.11 5.03 -16.07
C GLN A 39 11.07 6.20 -15.75
N ASP A 40 10.76 7.40 -16.24
CA ASP A 40 11.56 8.61 -16.00
C ASP A 40 11.49 9.03 -14.53
N GLU A 41 10.28 9.04 -13.94
CA GLU A 41 10.07 9.35 -12.53
C GLU A 41 10.78 8.35 -11.60
N ARG A 42 10.83 7.06 -11.97
CA ARG A 42 11.57 6.04 -11.21
C ARG A 42 13.08 6.27 -11.23
N SER A 43 13.61 6.72 -12.36
CA SER A 43 15.06 6.90 -12.57
C SER A 43 15.61 8.09 -11.79
N GLU A 44 14.83 9.18 -11.69
CA GLU A 44 15.20 10.37 -10.92
C GLU A 44 15.31 10.07 -9.41
N VAL A 45 14.39 9.26 -8.88
CA VAL A 45 14.43 8.81 -7.47
C VAL A 45 15.65 7.93 -7.22
N GLN A 46 15.96 7.00 -8.14
CA GLN A 46 17.07 6.06 -7.99
C GLN A 46 18.44 6.74 -8.05
N GLY A 47 18.58 7.79 -8.87
CA GLY A 47 19.79 8.61 -8.96
C GLY A 47 20.16 9.35 -7.66
N ARG A 48 19.20 9.56 -6.75
CA ARG A 48 19.44 10.21 -5.44
C ARG A 48 19.89 9.25 -4.34
N VAL A 49 19.83 7.93 -4.57
CA VAL A 49 20.16 6.88 -3.57
C VAL A 49 21.67 6.57 -3.51
N THR A 50 22.49 7.24 -4.31
CA THR A 50 23.92 6.97 -4.42
C THR A 50 24.75 7.65 -3.34
N TRP A 51 24.52 7.37 -2.05
CA TRP A 51 25.59 7.47 -1.04
C TRP A 51 25.16 6.94 0.34
N GLY A 52 25.84 5.88 0.81
CA GLY A 52 26.26 5.84 2.22
C GLY A 52 25.80 4.69 3.13
N THR A 53 24.76 3.92 2.83
CA THR A 53 24.25 2.88 3.78
C THR A 53 23.76 1.60 3.10
N ALA A 54 24.43 1.17 2.03
CA ALA A 54 23.98 0.13 1.09
C ALA A 54 23.71 -1.28 1.65
N ARG A 55 23.75 -1.52 2.96
CA ARG A 55 23.41 -2.81 3.57
C ARG A 55 22.67 -2.63 4.89
N PHE A 56 21.38 -2.94 4.87
CA PHE A 56 20.62 -3.20 6.10
C PHE A 56 21.09 -4.55 6.65
N ASN A 57 21.66 -4.57 7.85
CA ASN A 57 21.79 -5.82 8.61
C ASN A 57 20.41 -6.23 9.13
N ARG A 58 20.21 -7.50 9.51
CA ARG A 58 18.92 -8.00 10.03
C ARG A 58 18.44 -7.29 11.29
N ASP A 59 19.35 -6.59 11.98
CA ASP A 59 19.06 -5.81 13.18
C ASP A 59 18.76 -4.32 12.86
N ALA A 60 18.87 -3.90 11.60
CA ALA A 60 18.54 -2.55 11.20
C ALA A 60 17.04 -2.28 11.35
N SER A 61 16.72 -1.10 11.88
CA SER A 61 15.39 -0.51 11.87
C SER A 61 15.30 0.55 10.78
N ILE A 62 14.24 0.49 9.99
CA ILE A 62 13.90 1.52 9.00
C ILE A 62 12.90 2.46 9.66
N VAL A 63 13.24 3.75 9.71
CA VAL A 63 12.36 4.80 10.24
C VAL A 63 11.78 5.58 9.08
N ILE A 64 10.45 5.54 8.93
CA ILE A 64 9.73 6.18 7.85
C ILE A 64 8.98 7.38 8.42
N ARG A 65 9.27 8.57 7.90
CA ARG A 65 8.56 9.80 8.25
C ARG A 65 7.60 10.17 7.14
N VAL A 66 6.31 10.15 7.44
CA VAL A 66 5.27 10.62 6.52
C VAL A 66 5.19 12.15 6.64
N ARG A 67 5.13 12.84 5.51
CA ARG A 67 4.97 14.30 5.48
C ARG A 67 3.69 14.68 6.22
N ASP A 68 3.73 15.75 7.00
CA ASP A 68 2.60 16.28 7.79
C ASP A 68 2.19 15.43 9.01
N PHE A 69 2.90 14.32 9.28
CA PHE A 69 2.71 13.52 10.49
C PHE A 69 3.96 13.52 11.37
N THR A 70 3.76 13.69 12.68
CA THR A 70 4.85 13.78 13.67
C THR A 70 5.34 12.42 14.11
N GLU A 71 4.46 11.42 14.18
CA GLU A 71 4.78 10.06 14.60
C GLU A 71 5.43 9.28 13.44
N PRO A 72 6.69 8.84 13.59
CA PRO A 72 7.35 8.02 12.58
C PRO A 72 6.85 6.57 12.65
N VAL A 73 6.84 5.89 11.50
CA VAL A 73 6.61 4.45 11.44
C VAL A 73 7.94 3.73 11.48
N ASN A 74 8.09 2.83 12.46
CA ASN A 74 9.27 1.98 12.59
C ASN A 74 8.99 0.61 11.98
N VAL A 75 9.76 0.25 10.97
CA VAL A 75 9.67 -1.05 10.28
C VAL A 75 10.96 -1.81 10.50
N ARG A 76 10.87 -3.11 10.79
CA ARG A 76 12.06 -3.96 10.85
C ARG A 76 12.57 -4.22 9.43
N SER A 77 13.88 -4.30 9.26
CA SER A 77 14.46 -4.74 8.00
C SER A 77 13.99 -6.16 7.64
N LYS A 78 13.52 -6.32 6.41
CA LYS A 78 13.13 -7.58 5.77
C LYS A 78 13.63 -7.54 4.33
N ASP A 79 13.69 -8.70 3.67
CA ASP A 79 14.07 -8.79 2.26
C ASP A 79 13.03 -8.10 1.35
N GLU A 80 11.75 -8.15 1.76
CA GLU A 80 10.62 -7.50 1.10
C GLU A 80 9.70 -6.86 2.16
N ILE A 81 9.11 -5.70 1.84
CA ILE A 81 8.21 -4.95 2.72
C ILE A 81 6.96 -4.60 1.92
N LEU A 82 5.83 -5.20 2.27
CA LEU A 82 4.55 -4.88 1.66
C LEU A 82 3.98 -3.58 2.23
N LEU A 83 3.90 -2.54 1.39
CA LEU A 83 3.27 -1.26 1.69
C LEU A 83 1.82 -1.26 1.22
N GLY A 84 0.90 -0.79 2.07
CA GLY A 84 -0.50 -0.62 1.68
C GLY A 84 -1.40 -0.14 2.81
N ARG A 85 -2.65 -0.61 2.83
CA ARG A 85 -3.64 -0.29 3.87
C ARG A 85 -4.16 -1.58 4.51
N SER A 86 -4.27 -1.63 5.84
CA SER A 86 -4.93 -2.75 6.53
C SER A 86 -6.42 -2.43 6.75
N ASP A 87 -7.32 -3.14 6.09
CA ASP A 87 -8.77 -2.99 6.32
C ASP A 87 -9.28 -3.94 7.44
N VAL A 88 -8.51 -4.98 7.83
CA VAL A 88 -8.86 -5.93 8.91
C VAL A 88 -7.62 -6.29 9.74
N PRO A 89 -7.71 -6.35 11.09
CA PRO A 89 -6.58 -6.69 11.96
C PRO A 89 -6.14 -8.17 11.94
N SER A 90 -6.68 -9.03 11.06
CA SER A 90 -6.38 -10.46 11.05
C SER A 90 -5.18 -10.82 10.16
N SER A 91 -4.01 -10.95 10.79
CA SER A 91 -2.92 -11.90 10.54
C SER A 91 -2.38 -12.16 9.11
N GLY A 92 -2.61 -11.25 8.18
CA GLY A 92 -1.97 -11.19 6.86
C GLY A 92 -1.64 -9.77 6.42
N GLY A 93 -1.39 -8.90 7.41
CA GLY A 93 -1.31 -7.45 7.28
C GLY A 93 -0.15 -6.98 6.40
N VAL A 94 -0.27 -5.73 5.92
CA VAL A 94 0.83 -5.01 5.28
C VAL A 94 1.94 -4.78 6.30
N ASP A 95 3.19 -4.85 5.85
CA ASP A 95 4.35 -4.54 6.69
C ASP A 95 4.41 -3.07 7.06
N LEU A 96 3.88 -2.22 6.17
CA LEU A 96 3.75 -0.78 6.37
C LEU A 96 2.30 -0.35 6.08
N ASP A 97 1.54 -0.13 7.14
CA ASP A 97 0.16 0.36 7.06
C ASP A 97 0.12 1.88 6.94
N MET A 98 -0.37 2.33 5.80
CA MET A 98 -0.54 3.74 5.48
C MET A 98 -1.96 4.24 5.81
N GLY A 99 -2.88 3.36 6.23
CA GLY A 99 -4.24 3.70 6.62
C GLY A 99 -4.34 4.88 7.60
N PRO A 100 -3.58 4.91 8.71
CA PRO A 100 -3.57 6.03 9.67
C PRO A 100 -3.16 7.39 9.07
N PHE A 101 -2.54 7.39 7.89
CA PHE A 101 -2.00 8.58 7.24
C PHE A 101 -2.91 9.10 6.11
N GLY A 102 -4.21 8.75 6.13
CA GLY A 102 -5.17 9.20 5.11
C GLY A 102 -4.95 8.59 3.73
N ALA A 103 -4.24 7.46 3.66
CA ALA A 103 -3.77 6.89 2.41
C ALA A 103 -4.89 6.43 1.46
N ALA A 104 -6.10 6.19 1.97
CA ALA A 104 -7.28 5.88 1.16
C ALA A 104 -7.59 6.99 0.14
N GLU A 105 -7.66 8.23 0.63
CA GLU A 105 -7.99 9.42 -0.16
C GLU A 105 -6.85 9.82 -1.11
N GLN A 106 -5.63 9.38 -0.78
CA GLN A 106 -4.44 9.56 -1.61
C GLN A 106 -4.24 8.42 -2.63
N GLY A 107 -5.22 7.50 -2.76
CA GLY A 107 -5.21 6.43 -3.75
C GLY A 107 -4.34 5.23 -3.40
N VAL A 108 -3.85 5.09 -2.17
CA VAL A 108 -3.05 3.92 -1.78
C VAL A 108 -3.93 2.67 -1.68
N SER A 109 -3.51 1.61 -2.35
CA SER A 109 -4.22 0.34 -2.39
C SER A 109 -3.95 -0.49 -1.12
N ARG A 110 -4.79 -1.49 -0.84
CA ARG A 110 -4.53 -2.47 0.24
C ARG A 110 -3.18 -3.16 0.11
N ARG A 111 -2.78 -3.47 -1.13
CA ARG A 111 -1.45 -4.00 -1.50
C ARG A 111 -0.91 -3.10 -2.59
N HIS A 112 -0.10 -2.12 -2.23
CA HIS A 112 0.28 -1.05 -3.14
C HIS A 112 1.65 -1.28 -3.78
N ALA A 113 2.64 -1.63 -2.96
CA ALA A 113 4.01 -1.91 -3.41
C ALA A 113 4.67 -2.96 -2.53
N ILE A 114 5.66 -3.65 -3.10
CA ILE A 114 6.58 -4.57 -2.42
C ILE A 114 8.01 -4.19 -2.80
#